data_AF-A0A8T9QCY1-F1
#
_entry.id   AF-A0A8T9QCY1-F1
#
_cell.length_a   1.000
_cell.length_b   1.000
_cell.length_c   1.000
_cell.angle_alpha   90.00
_cell.angle_beta   90.00
_cell.angle_gamma   90.00
#
_symmetry.space_group_name_H-M   'P 1'
#
loop_
_entity.id
_entity.type
_entity.pdbx_description
1 polymer ?
#
loop_
_entity_poly.entity_id
_entity_poly.type
_entity_poly.pdbx_seq_one_letter_code
_entity_poly.pdbx_strand_id
1 'polypeptide(L)'
;MVQTVGANIYDSEFYTMNADGTGLTQVVGNLAGRMDSPSFSIDGRTILYTRDVDGYENASGRQLNAHILMQRLDGTGLVDLSVVPSGSGTNGGKPAGTNDLFPRFSPDGAKIIFVNVNNDNQSAPEVWVMDIDGRNRTRLFQNANLPDWK
;
A
#
# COMPACT_ATOMS: atom_id res chain seq x y z
N MET A 1 2.42 0.84 -15.43
CA MET A 1 3.10 0.32 -14.24
C MET A 1 3.32 -1.15 -14.46
N VAL A 2 4.47 -1.66 -14.07
CA VAL A 2 4.77 -3.09 -14.04
C VAL A 2 5.24 -3.41 -12.63
N GLN A 3 4.63 -4.42 -12.01
CA GLN A 3 5.18 -5.07 -10.83
C GLN A 3 5.86 -6.35 -11.30
N THR A 4 7.09 -6.56 -10.88
CA THR A 4 7.80 -7.82 -11.04
C THR A 4 7.98 -8.46 -9.68
N VAL A 5 8.01 -9.79 -9.66
CA VAL A 5 8.37 -10.59 -8.50
C VAL A 5 9.46 -11.53 -8.97
N GLY A 6 10.63 -11.45 -8.37
CA GLY A 6 11.78 -12.29 -8.71
C GLY A 6 11.59 -13.75 -8.29
N ALA A 7 12.71 -14.47 -8.21
CA ALA A 7 12.70 -15.88 -7.79
C ALA A 7 12.19 -16.05 -6.35
N ASN A 8 12.40 -15.03 -5.50
CA ASN A 8 11.77 -14.92 -4.21
C ASN A 8 10.59 -13.93 -4.28
N ILE A 9 9.51 -14.25 -3.57
CA ILE A 9 8.33 -13.37 -3.41
C ILE A 9 8.66 -12.02 -2.78
N TYR A 10 9.80 -11.93 -2.08
CA TYR A 10 10.33 -10.69 -1.49
C TYR A 10 11.13 -9.84 -2.48
N ASP A 11 11.55 -10.40 -3.62
CA ASP A 11 12.24 -9.69 -4.70
C ASP A 11 11.22 -8.94 -5.58
N SER A 12 10.31 -8.20 -4.94
CA SER A 12 9.28 -7.42 -5.63
C SER A 12 9.82 -6.06 -6.02
N GLU A 13 9.53 -5.63 -7.25
CA GLU A 13 9.98 -4.35 -7.78
C GLU A 13 8.87 -3.70 -8.60
N PHE A 14 8.82 -2.36 -8.60
CA PHE A 14 7.86 -1.56 -9.35
C PHE A 14 8.58 -0.73 -10.41
N TYR A 15 8.05 -0.76 -11.61
CA TYR A 15 8.60 -0.09 -12.78
C TYR A 15 7.55 0.75 -13.52
N THR A 16 7.97 1.89 -14.06
CA THR A 16 7.23 2.59 -15.10
C THR A 16 7.73 2.18 -16.49
N MET A 17 6.85 2.28 -17.49
CA MET A 17 7.13 1.95 -18.89
C MET A 17 6.19 2.77 -19.75
N ASN A 18 6.67 3.20 -20.92
CA ASN A 18 5.85 3.86 -21.91
C ASN A 18 4.82 2.88 -22.49
N ALA A 19 3.71 3.39 -23.03
CA ALA A 19 2.65 2.55 -23.61
C ALA A 19 3.11 1.75 -24.84
N ASP A 20 4.17 2.19 -25.51
CA ASP A 20 4.81 1.49 -26.64
C ASP A 20 5.81 0.40 -26.19
N GLY A 21 5.97 0.21 -24.88
CA GLY A 21 6.91 -0.76 -24.32
C GLY A 21 8.36 -0.26 -24.21
N THR A 22 8.62 1.02 -24.41
CA THR A 22 9.95 1.61 -24.20
C THR A 22 10.09 2.25 -22.82
N GLY A 23 11.28 2.74 -22.48
CA GLY A 23 11.47 3.61 -21.30
C GLY A 23 11.26 2.93 -19.95
N LEU A 24 11.53 1.64 -19.83
CA LEU A 24 11.44 0.91 -18.57
C LEU A 24 12.34 1.55 -17.50
N THR A 25 11.74 2.01 -16.40
CA THR A 25 12.46 2.68 -15.30
C THR A 25 12.00 2.11 -13.96
N GLN A 26 12.94 1.71 -13.09
CA GLN A 26 12.64 1.25 -11.74
C GLN A 26 12.23 2.42 -10.85
N VAL A 27 11.11 2.26 -10.14
CA VAL A 27 10.56 3.26 -9.20
C VAL A 27 10.84 2.84 -7.76
N VAL A 28 10.54 1.58 -7.42
CA VAL A 28 10.74 1.00 -6.08
C VAL A 28 11.29 -0.41 -6.24
N GLY A 29 12.21 -0.81 -5.38
CA GLY A 29 12.71 -2.18 -5.34
C GLY A 29 13.88 -2.32 -4.38
N ASN A 30 14.41 -3.54 -4.28
CA ASN A 30 15.51 -3.86 -3.38
C ASN A 30 15.22 -3.48 -1.90
N LEU A 31 13.97 -3.61 -1.48
CA LEU A 31 13.54 -3.37 -0.11
C LEU A 31 13.17 -4.69 0.55
N ALA A 32 13.58 -4.87 1.81
CA ALA A 32 13.20 -6.04 2.60
C ALA A 32 11.67 -6.08 2.82
N GLY A 33 11.14 -7.29 3.00
CA GLY A 33 9.71 -7.49 3.24
C GLY A 33 8.88 -7.35 1.97
N ARG A 34 7.73 -8.04 1.96
CA ARG A 34 6.90 -8.16 0.75
C ARG A 34 6.30 -6.81 0.37
N MET A 35 6.31 -6.51 -0.92
CA MET A 35 5.64 -5.35 -1.51
C MET A 35 4.60 -5.78 -2.52
N ASP A 36 3.48 -5.06 -2.60
CA ASP A 36 2.40 -5.41 -3.51
C ASP A 36 1.51 -4.21 -3.88
N SER A 37 0.65 -4.42 -4.87
CA SER A 37 -0.50 -3.58 -5.21
C SER A 37 -0.18 -2.10 -5.46
N PRO A 38 0.76 -1.80 -6.39
CA PRO A 38 1.06 -0.43 -6.74
C PRO A 38 -0.13 0.23 -7.48
N SER A 39 -0.42 1.48 -7.13
CA SER A 39 -1.41 2.33 -7.78
C SER A 39 -0.81 3.71 -8.07
N PHE A 40 -1.09 4.29 -9.23
CA PHE A 40 -0.71 5.66 -9.54
C PHE A 40 -1.72 6.67 -9.00
N SER A 41 -1.22 7.84 -8.60
CA SER A 41 -2.05 9.03 -8.45
C SER A 41 -2.65 9.45 -9.80
N ILE A 42 -3.77 10.18 -9.75
CA ILE A 42 -4.48 10.64 -10.95
C ILE A 42 -3.60 11.52 -11.86
N ASP A 43 -2.67 12.28 -11.28
CA ASP A 43 -1.71 13.11 -12.02
C ASP A 43 -0.47 12.34 -12.50
N GLY A 44 -0.37 11.04 -12.17
CA GLY A 44 0.72 10.16 -12.56
C GLY A 44 2.07 10.47 -11.92
N ARG A 45 2.14 11.31 -10.88
CA ARG A 45 3.42 11.72 -10.26
C ARG A 45 3.81 10.93 -9.01
N THR A 46 2.87 10.19 -8.45
CA THR A 46 3.01 9.51 -7.17
C THR A 46 2.56 8.07 -7.30
N ILE A 47 3.26 7.17 -6.61
CA ILE A 47 2.88 5.77 -6.44
C ILE A 47 2.40 5.55 -5.00
N LEU A 48 1.36 4.74 -4.86
CA LEU A 48 0.84 4.21 -3.62
C LEU A 48 1.02 2.69 -3.66
N TYR A 49 1.51 2.08 -2.60
CA TYR A 49 1.76 0.64 -2.58
C TYR A 49 1.70 0.09 -1.16
N THR A 50 1.54 -1.22 -1.06
CA THR A 50 1.67 -1.94 0.20
C THR A 50 3.10 -2.42 0.39
N ARG A 51 3.64 -2.32 1.60
CA ARG A 51 4.90 -2.96 2.00
C ARG A 51 4.82 -3.50 3.42
N ASP A 52 5.29 -4.72 3.65
CA ASP A 52 5.58 -5.20 5.01
C ASP A 52 6.82 -4.52 5.57
N VAL A 53 6.61 -3.61 6.53
CA VAL A 53 7.71 -2.83 7.13
C VAL A 53 8.42 -3.57 8.25
N ASP A 54 7.89 -4.70 8.72
CA ASP A 54 8.59 -5.58 9.67
C ASP A 54 9.81 -6.27 9.02
N GLY A 55 9.82 -6.38 7.69
CA GLY A 55 10.88 -7.06 6.94
C GLY A 55 10.94 -8.57 7.20
N TYR A 56 9.87 -9.14 7.76
CA TYR A 56 9.80 -10.57 8.02
C TYR A 56 9.63 -11.37 6.72
N GLU A 57 10.50 -12.36 6.54
CA GLU A 57 10.54 -13.17 5.33
C GLU A 57 10.43 -14.67 5.64
N ASN A 58 9.49 -15.34 4.98
CA ASN A 58 9.26 -16.78 5.08
C ASN A 58 8.75 -17.34 3.74
N ALA A 59 8.77 -18.67 3.59
CA ALA A 59 8.37 -19.32 2.35
C ALA A 59 6.89 -19.06 1.94
N SER A 60 6.02 -18.65 2.87
CA SER A 60 4.61 -18.37 2.59
C SER A 60 4.32 -16.93 2.15
N GLY A 61 5.28 -16.00 2.28
CA GLY A 61 5.01 -14.59 1.99
C GLY A 61 4.16 -13.90 3.03
N ARG A 62 4.20 -14.38 4.27
CA ARG A 62 3.35 -13.86 5.33
C ARG A 62 3.78 -12.44 5.66
N GLN A 63 2.82 -11.54 5.61
CA GLN A 63 3.01 -10.15 6.02
C GLN A 63 2.60 -10.00 7.48
N LEU A 64 3.47 -9.40 8.30
CA LEU A 64 3.22 -9.20 9.74
C LEU A 64 2.88 -7.74 10.08
N ASN A 65 3.41 -6.79 9.32
CA ASN A 65 3.14 -5.39 9.51
C ASN A 65 3.10 -4.64 8.17
N ALA A 66 2.13 -5.01 7.33
CA ALA A 66 1.90 -4.35 6.05
C ALA A 66 1.35 -2.93 6.23
N HIS A 67 2.02 -1.96 5.62
CA HIS A 67 1.67 -0.55 5.64
C HIS A 67 1.39 -0.05 4.22
N ILE A 68 0.68 1.08 4.12
CA ILE A 68 0.43 1.81 2.88
C ILE A 68 1.45 2.94 2.77
N LEU A 69 2.28 2.88 1.73
CA LEU A 69 3.37 3.80 1.49
C LEU A 69 3.04 4.62 0.24
N MET A 70 3.32 5.91 0.29
CA MET A 70 3.15 6.84 -0.84
C MET A 70 4.49 7.51 -1.15
N GLN A 71 4.87 7.55 -2.42
CA GLN A 71 6.18 8.07 -2.84
C GLN A 71 6.10 8.74 -4.21
N ARG A 72 6.90 9.76 -4.48
CA ARG A 72 7.05 10.30 -5.83
C ARG A 72 7.84 9.34 -6.72
N LEU A 73 7.61 9.41 -8.03
CA LEU A 73 8.30 8.52 -8.98
C LEU A 73 9.82 8.74 -9.07
N ASP A 74 10.32 9.88 -8.62
CA ASP A 74 11.75 10.17 -8.50
C ASP A 74 12.40 9.59 -7.22
N GLY A 75 11.62 8.87 -6.42
CA GLY A 75 12.05 8.29 -5.14
C GLY A 75 11.97 9.25 -3.95
N THR A 76 11.64 10.53 -4.16
CA THR A 76 11.52 11.51 -3.07
C THR A 76 10.16 11.46 -2.39
N GLY A 77 10.05 12.12 -1.23
CA GLY A 77 8.77 12.34 -0.56
C GLY A 77 8.05 11.06 -0.13
N LEU A 78 8.80 10.05 0.33
CA LEU A 78 8.24 8.85 0.92
C LEU A 78 7.45 9.21 2.20
N VAL A 79 6.19 8.78 2.26
CA VAL A 79 5.31 8.95 3.40
C VAL A 79 4.66 7.60 3.72
N ASP A 80 4.65 7.24 5.00
CA ASP A 80 3.89 6.11 5.53
C ASP A 80 2.51 6.59 5.99
N LEU A 81 1.46 6.19 5.28
CA LEU A 81 0.08 6.60 5.56
C LEU A 81 -0.61 5.70 6.59
N SER A 82 0.00 4.58 6.95
CA SER A 82 -0.47 3.69 8.01
C SER A 82 -0.02 4.18 9.40
N VAL A 83 0.87 5.18 9.47
CA VAL A 83 1.32 5.80 10.71
C VAL A 83 0.71 7.19 10.85
N VAL A 84 0.02 7.45 11.96
CA VAL A 84 -0.38 8.81 12.34
C VAL A 84 0.48 9.25 13.53
N PRO A 85 1.11 10.45 13.49
CA PRO A 85 1.92 10.93 14.59
C PRO A 85 1.11 10.96 15.90
N SER A 86 1.69 10.39 16.95
CA SER A 86 1.11 10.44 18.30
C SER A 86 0.83 11.89 18.70
N GLY A 87 -0.40 12.18 19.12
CA GLY A 87 -0.80 13.52 19.58
C GLY A 87 -1.50 14.40 18.54
N SER A 88 -1.82 13.90 17.33
CA SER A 88 -2.54 14.69 16.33
C SER A 88 -4.03 14.93 16.65
N GLY A 89 -4.57 14.34 17.72
CA GLY A 89 -5.99 14.47 18.10
C GLY A 89 -6.98 13.85 17.09
N THR A 90 -6.49 13.14 16.08
CA THR A 90 -7.33 12.51 15.03
C THR A 90 -7.35 11.00 15.18
N ASN A 91 -8.52 10.38 14.96
CA ASN A 91 -8.61 8.94 14.75
C ASN A 91 -7.78 8.55 13.53
N GLY A 92 -6.74 7.75 13.74
CA GLY A 92 -5.78 7.45 12.69
C GLY A 92 -4.72 6.47 13.15
N GLY A 93 -3.93 6.00 12.20
CA GLY A 93 -2.96 4.92 12.41
C GLY A 93 -3.59 3.55 12.25
N LYS A 94 -2.83 2.64 11.65
CA LYS A 94 -3.20 1.25 11.51
C LYS A 94 -3.21 0.58 12.90
N PRO A 95 -4.24 -0.19 13.26
CA PRO A 95 -4.24 -0.95 14.51
C PRO A 95 -3.04 -1.92 14.59
N ALA A 96 -2.47 -2.08 15.78
CA ALA A 96 -1.41 -3.06 16.01
C ALA A 96 -1.92 -4.48 15.72
N GLY A 97 -1.06 -5.35 15.16
CA GLY A 97 -1.44 -6.71 14.79
C GLY A 97 -2.30 -6.82 13.52
N THR A 98 -2.40 -5.76 12.73
CA THR A 98 -3.13 -5.76 11.45
C THR A 98 -2.21 -5.43 10.27
N ASN A 99 -2.70 -5.67 9.06
CA ASN A 99 -2.07 -5.37 7.79
C ASN A 99 -2.98 -4.43 6.99
N ASP A 100 -2.42 -3.36 6.43
CA ASP A 100 -3.09 -2.54 5.42
C ASP A 100 -2.64 -2.96 4.01
N LEU A 101 -3.58 -3.40 3.20
CA LEU A 101 -3.34 -4.06 1.91
C LEU A 101 -4.18 -3.41 0.79
N PHE A 102 -3.76 -3.62 -0.46
CA PHE A 102 -4.52 -3.28 -1.67
C PHE A 102 -5.03 -1.82 -1.75
N PRO A 103 -4.18 -0.80 -1.51
CA PRO A 103 -4.62 0.57 -1.49
C PRO A 103 -4.88 1.12 -2.89
N ARG A 104 -5.91 1.96 -3.03
CA ARG A 104 -6.28 2.62 -4.29
C ARG A 104 -6.68 4.07 -4.05
N PHE A 105 -6.17 4.99 -4.88
CA PHE A 105 -6.62 6.38 -4.87
C PHE A 105 -8.09 6.49 -5.31
N SER A 106 -8.82 7.41 -4.70
CA SER A 106 -10.11 7.84 -5.22
C SER A 106 -9.95 8.59 -6.55
N PRO A 107 -10.99 8.65 -7.40
CA PRO A 107 -10.91 9.33 -8.70
C PRO A 107 -10.61 10.83 -8.60
N ASP A 108 -11.02 11.46 -7.50
CA ASP A 108 -10.73 12.86 -7.17
C ASP A 108 -9.36 13.07 -6.48
N GLY A 109 -8.64 11.99 -6.15
CA GLY A 109 -7.35 12.00 -5.47
C GLY A 109 -7.38 12.41 -3.99
N ALA A 110 -8.56 12.64 -3.41
CA ALA A 110 -8.68 13.13 -2.04
C ALA A 110 -8.62 12.02 -0.97
N LYS A 111 -8.86 10.77 -1.37
CA LYS A 111 -9.00 9.63 -0.45
C LYS A 111 -8.27 8.40 -0.95
N ILE A 112 -8.09 7.47 -0.02
CA ILE A 112 -7.55 6.14 -0.28
C ILE A 112 -8.53 5.12 0.27
N ILE A 113 -8.94 4.17 -0.57
CA ILE A 113 -9.65 2.95 -0.14
C ILE A 113 -8.65 1.82 -0.05
N PHE A 114 -8.79 0.95 0.94
CA PHE A 114 -7.84 -0.12 1.21
C PHE A 114 -8.48 -1.22 2.05
N VAL A 115 -7.73 -2.29 2.26
CA VAL A 115 -8.13 -3.43 3.08
C VAL A 115 -7.35 -3.40 4.38
N ASN A 116 -8.02 -3.56 5.51
CA ASN A 116 -7.39 -3.86 6.78
C ASN A 116 -7.74 -5.28 7.21
N VAL A 117 -6.77 -6.06 7.67
CA VAL A 117 -6.98 -7.44 8.13
C VAL A 117 -6.02 -7.77 9.26
N ASN A 118 -6.44 -8.58 10.24
CA ASN A 118 -5.54 -9.07 11.28
C ASN A 118 -4.42 -9.91 10.64
N ASN A 119 -3.20 -9.80 11.16
CA ASN A 119 -2.03 -10.52 10.67
C ASN A 119 -1.98 -12.00 11.12
N ASP A 120 -3.09 -12.51 11.67
CA ASP A 120 -3.25 -13.85 12.22
C ASP A 120 -3.65 -14.91 11.18
N ASN A 121 -3.99 -14.49 9.96
CA ASN A 121 -4.55 -15.32 8.88
C ASN A 121 -5.85 -16.07 9.24
N GLN A 122 -6.57 -15.61 10.26
CA GLN A 122 -7.81 -16.24 10.74
C GLN A 122 -9.01 -15.31 10.60
N SER A 123 -8.77 -14.01 10.54
CA SER A 123 -9.83 -13.01 10.47
C SER A 123 -10.19 -12.66 9.03
N ALA A 124 -11.47 -12.45 8.76
CA ALA A 124 -11.92 -11.93 7.48
C ALA A 124 -11.44 -10.47 7.30
N PRO A 125 -11.08 -10.06 6.08
CA PRO A 125 -10.68 -8.68 5.78
C PRO A 125 -11.85 -7.70 5.91
N GLU A 126 -11.50 -6.45 6.14
CA GLU A 126 -12.42 -5.32 6.16
C GLU A 126 -11.99 -4.27 5.14
N VAL A 127 -12.94 -3.54 4.57
CA VAL A 127 -12.66 -2.42 3.66
C VAL A 127 -12.78 -1.10 4.42
N TRP A 128 -11.74 -0.28 4.28
CA TRP A 128 -11.59 0.99 4.96
C TRP A 128 -11.29 2.11 3.97
N VAL A 129 -11.58 3.33 4.38
CA VAL A 129 -11.23 4.56 3.67
C VAL A 129 -10.50 5.52 4.59
N MET A 130 -9.59 6.31 4.05
CA MET A 130 -8.92 7.40 4.76
C MET A 130 -8.69 8.59 3.84
N ASP A 131 -8.35 9.73 4.42
CA ASP A 131 -7.90 10.88 3.64
C ASP A 131 -6.50 10.63 3.07
N ILE A 132 -6.16 11.37 2.01
CA ILE A 132 -4.88 11.24 1.29
C ILE A 132 -3.63 11.42 2.19
N ASP A 133 -3.80 12.03 3.35
CA ASP A 133 -2.76 12.26 4.35
C ASP A 133 -2.70 11.17 5.45
N GLY A 134 -3.49 10.10 5.32
CA GLY A 134 -3.54 8.98 6.26
C GLY A 134 -4.47 9.17 7.47
N ARG A 135 -5.11 10.34 7.59
CA ARG A 135 -6.04 10.63 8.71
C ARG A 135 -7.46 10.14 8.41
N ASN A 136 -8.31 10.22 9.44
CA ASN A 136 -9.76 10.00 9.34
C ASN A 136 -10.13 8.61 8.79
N ARG A 137 -9.37 7.59 9.20
CA ARG A 137 -9.60 6.20 8.85
C ARG A 137 -10.98 5.75 9.32
N THR A 138 -11.81 5.28 8.39
CA THR A 138 -13.19 4.86 8.65
C THR A 138 -13.48 3.52 7.96
N ARG A 139 -14.10 2.58 8.67
CA ARG A 139 -14.53 1.31 8.09
C ARG A 139 -15.77 1.51 7.23
N LEU A 140 -15.75 0.98 6.01
CA LEU A 140 -16.89 0.99 5.09
C LEU A 140 -17.64 -0.34 5.09
N PHE A 141 -16.91 -1.46 5.01
CA PHE A 141 -17.51 -2.79 4.90
C PHE A 141 -16.77 -3.80 5.78
N GLN A 142 -17.53 -4.72 6.38
CA GLN A 142 -17.01 -5.88 7.10
C GLN A 142 -17.01 -7.11 6.19
N ASN A 143 -16.10 -8.05 6.42
CA ASN A 143 -16.00 -9.31 5.66
C ASN A 143 -15.92 -9.07 4.15
N ALA A 144 -15.14 -8.07 3.74
CA ALA A 144 -15.03 -7.60 2.37
C ALA A 144 -13.56 -7.39 2.00
N ASN A 145 -13.23 -7.53 0.71
CA ASN A 145 -11.86 -7.44 0.20
C ASN A 145 -11.83 -6.81 -1.20
N LEU A 146 -10.64 -6.43 -1.65
CA LEU A 146 -10.34 -5.95 -3.00
C LEU A 146 -11.28 -4.80 -3.45
N PRO A 147 -11.32 -3.68 -2.70
CA PRO A 147 -12.14 -2.54 -3.08
C PRO A 147 -11.60 -1.85 -4.33
N ASP A 148 -12.50 -1.26 -5.12
CA ASP A 148 -12.15 -0.33 -6.19
C ASP A 148 -13.13 0.85 -6.23
N TRP A 149 -12.68 1.95 -6.82
CA TRP A 149 -13.52 3.10 -7.13
C TRP A 149 -14.09 2.98 -8.54
N LYS A 150 -15.20 3.68 -8.80
CA LYS A 150 -15.80 3.80 -10.13
C LYS A 150 -15.48 5.14 -10.76
#